data_AF-A0A2M8QF39-F1
#
_entry.id   AF-A0A2M8QF39-F1
#
_cell.length_a   1.000
_cell.length_b   1.000
_cell.length_c   1.000
_cell.angle_alpha   90.00
_cell.angle_beta   90.00
_cell.angle_gamma   90.00
#
_symmetry.space_group_name_H-M   'P 1'
#
loop_
_entity.id
_entity.type
_entity.pdbx_description
1 polymer ?
#
loop_
_entity_poly.entity_id
_entity_poly.type
_entity_poly.pdbx_seq_one_letter_code
_entity_poly.pdbx_strand_id
1 'polypeptide(L)'
;MAPVQTPRPPRQLSPFARACLDALARSDVGRCISLGGAFGLAHYHEYRATRALDAWWTNEATREDKQRVIAVIETALAEFGPTRKRAWGDVVSIELQQEGRTVFSF
;
A
#
# COMPACT_ATOMS: atom_id res chain seq x y z
N MET A 1 -17.73 -24.92 8.26
CA MET A 1 -16.97 -23.66 8.16
C MET A 1 -17.63 -22.80 7.10
N ALA A 2 -18.02 -21.57 7.41
CA ALA A 2 -18.51 -20.66 6.38
C ALA A 2 -17.37 -20.37 5.38
N PRO A 3 -17.64 -20.27 4.07
CA PRO A 3 -16.62 -19.93 3.10
C PRO A 3 -16.03 -18.56 3.47
N VAL A 4 -14.70 -18.48 3.55
CA VAL A 4 -14.00 -17.21 3.68
C VAL A 4 -14.35 -16.39 2.45
N GLN A 5 -15.15 -15.32 2.62
CA GLN A 5 -15.43 -14.42 1.51
C GLN A 5 -14.11 -13.81 1.04
N THR A 6 -13.82 -13.99 -0.25
CA THR A 6 -12.67 -13.34 -0.87
C THR A 6 -12.88 -11.82 -0.78
N PRO A 7 -11.93 -11.06 -0.20
CA PRO A 7 -12.07 -9.61 -0.08
C PRO A 7 -12.28 -9.03 -1.48
N ARG A 8 -13.36 -8.24 -1.66
CA ARG A 8 -13.57 -7.52 -2.92
C ARG A 8 -12.73 -6.24 -2.88
N PRO A 9 -11.93 -5.96 -3.93
CA PRO A 9 -11.21 -4.70 -4.00
C PRO A 9 -12.21 -3.54 -4.14
N PRO A 10 -11.86 -2.33 -3.65
CA PRO A 10 -12.62 -1.12 -3.94
C PRO A 10 -12.77 -0.91 -5.45
N ARG A 11 -13.94 -0.42 -5.89
CA ARG A 11 -14.25 -0.07 -7.28
C ARG A 11 -13.37 1.06 -7.79
N GLN A 12 -13.04 2.01 -6.92
CA GLN A 12 -12.19 3.16 -7.24
C GLN A 12 -10.78 2.94 -6.69
N LEU A 13 -9.98 2.16 -7.44
CA LEU A 13 -8.58 1.90 -7.13
C LEU A 13 -7.70 2.73 -8.07
N SER A 14 -6.79 3.53 -7.51
CA SER A 14 -5.80 4.23 -8.34
C SER A 14 -4.89 3.19 -9.02
N PRO A 15 -4.39 3.47 -10.24
CA PRO A 15 -3.43 2.58 -10.91
C PRO A 15 -2.20 2.29 -10.05
N PHE A 16 -1.75 3.27 -9.26
CA PHE A 16 -0.61 3.15 -8.35
C PHE A 16 -0.90 2.20 -7.18
N ALA A 17 -2.07 2.33 -6.55
CA ALA A 17 -2.51 1.42 -5.50
C ALA A 17 -2.64 -0.01 -6.03
N ARG A 18 -3.17 -0.18 -7.26
CA ARG A 18 -3.23 -1.48 -7.92
C ARG A 18 -1.85 -2.09 -8.11
N ALA A 19 -0.89 -1.32 -8.62
CA ALA A 19 0.47 -1.78 -8.85
C ALA A 19 1.14 -2.23 -7.53
N CYS A 20 1.02 -1.44 -6.46
CA CYS A 20 1.53 -1.78 -5.14
C CYS A 20 0.90 -3.08 -4.60
N LEU A 21 -0.43 -3.20 -4.67
CA LEU A 21 -1.14 -4.38 -4.16
C LEU A 21 -0.82 -5.64 -4.97
N ASP A 22 -0.73 -5.53 -6.29
CA ASP A 22 -0.33 -6.65 -7.15
C ASP A 22 1.12 -7.06 -6.88
N ALA A 23 2.03 -6.11 -6.68
CA ALA A 23 3.42 -6.40 -6.33
C ALA A 23 3.53 -7.11 -4.97
N LEU A 24 2.79 -6.62 -3.96
CA LEU A 24 2.72 -7.26 -2.64
C LEU A 24 2.10 -8.67 -2.72
N ALA A 25 1.02 -8.85 -3.48
CA ALA A 25 0.35 -10.13 -3.63
C ALA A 25 1.20 -11.18 -4.37
N ARG A 26 2.08 -10.75 -5.28
CA ARG A 26 3.07 -11.61 -5.94
C ARG A 26 4.30 -11.89 -5.06
N SER A 27 4.49 -11.12 -3.99
CA SER A 27 5.55 -11.33 -3.00
C SER A 27 5.06 -12.20 -1.85
N ASP A 28 5.98 -12.77 -1.09
CA ASP A 28 5.69 -13.46 0.17
C ASP A 28 5.43 -12.48 1.34
N VAL A 29 5.76 -11.19 1.19
CA VAL A 29 5.73 -10.20 2.28
C VAL A 29 4.39 -9.47 2.44
N GLY A 30 3.41 -9.72 1.59
CA GLY A 30 2.05 -9.16 1.75
C GLY A 30 1.40 -9.54 3.10
N ARG A 31 1.78 -10.69 3.68
CA ARG A 31 1.34 -11.16 5.01
C ARG A 31 1.79 -10.27 6.17
N CYS A 32 2.79 -9.42 5.97
CA CYS A 32 3.42 -8.61 7.01
C CYS A 32 2.69 -7.29 7.27
N ILE A 33 1.63 -7.00 6.49
CA ILE A 33 0.86 -5.78 6.61
C ILE A 33 -0.65 -6.04 6.63
N SER A 34 -1.39 -5.13 7.25
CA SER A 34 -2.85 -5.03 7.15
C SER A 34 -3.21 -3.70 6.52
N LEU A 35 -3.98 -3.73 5.42
CA LEU A 35 -4.47 -2.52 4.76
C LEU A 35 -5.47 -1.78 5.64
N GLY A 36 -5.47 -0.45 5.61
CA GLY A 36 -6.42 0.36 6.35
C GLY A 36 -6.57 1.77 5.79
N GLY A 37 -6.81 2.74 6.67
CA GLY A 37 -7.07 4.13 6.27
C GLY A 37 -8.32 4.25 5.39
N ALA A 38 -8.30 5.21 4.45
CA ALA A 38 -9.39 5.38 3.50
C ALA A 38 -9.60 4.14 2.61
N PHE A 39 -8.54 3.37 2.37
CA PHE A 39 -8.60 2.14 1.60
C PHE A 39 -9.36 1.03 2.32
N GLY A 40 -9.07 0.82 3.61
CA GLY A 40 -9.81 -0.12 4.45
C GLY A 40 -11.28 0.27 4.61
N LEU A 41 -11.56 1.57 4.74
CA LEU A 41 -12.94 2.06 4.83
C LEU A 41 -13.74 1.83 3.55
N ALA A 42 -13.09 1.91 2.38
CA ALA A 42 -13.73 1.69 1.08
C ALA A 42 -14.31 0.27 0.93
N HIS A 43 -13.89 -0.69 1.75
CA HIS A 43 -14.54 -2.00 1.82
C HIS A 43 -16.00 -1.93 2.30
N TYR A 44 -16.33 -0.95 3.14
CA TYR A 44 -17.67 -0.75 3.69
C TYR A 44 -18.42 0.38 2.98
N HIS A 45 -17.73 1.47 2.67
CA HIS A 45 -18.35 2.65 2.06
C HIS A 45 -17.34 3.48 1.25
N GLU A 46 -17.57 3.57 -0.06
CA GLU A 46 -16.75 4.36 -0.99
C GLU A 46 -17.15 5.84 -0.96
N TYR A 47 -16.77 6.55 0.09
CA TYR A 47 -17.14 7.96 0.28
C TYR A 47 -16.42 8.92 -0.69
N ARG A 48 -15.13 8.68 -0.97
CA ARG A 48 -14.30 9.50 -1.88
C ARG A 48 -13.14 8.71 -2.46
N ALA A 49 -12.64 9.14 -3.62
CA ALA A 49 -11.37 8.67 -4.14
C ALA A 49 -10.21 9.03 -3.18
N THR A 50 -9.24 8.13 -3.04
CA THR A 50 -8.03 8.36 -2.23
C THR A 50 -6.78 8.30 -3.09
N ARG A 51 -5.82 9.19 -2.78
CA ARG A 51 -4.47 9.19 -3.35
C ARG A 51 -3.44 8.59 -2.37
N ALA A 52 -3.93 7.99 -1.29
CA ALA A 52 -3.12 7.33 -0.28
C ALA A 52 -3.63 5.92 -0.04
N LEU A 53 -2.70 4.99 0.18
CA LEU A 53 -2.98 3.64 0.67
C LEU A 53 -2.19 3.45 1.95
N ASP A 54 -2.88 3.35 3.08
CA ASP A 54 -2.25 3.17 4.38
C ASP A 54 -2.24 1.69 4.79
N ALA A 55 -1.17 1.26 5.46
CA ALA A 55 -1.08 -0.07 6.01
C ALA A 55 -0.38 -0.08 7.38
N TRP A 56 -0.72 -1.07 8.19
CA TRP A 56 -0.13 -1.30 9.51
C TRP A 56 0.69 -2.59 9.48
N TRP A 57 1.84 -2.59 10.16
CA TRP A 57 2.63 -3.80 10.36
C TRP A 57 1.85 -4.82 11.20
N THR A 58 1.93 -6.09 10.83
CA THR A 58 1.48 -7.17 11.72
C THR A 58 2.48 -7.37 12.86
N ASN A 59 2.05 -8.07 13.92
CA ASN A 59 2.90 -8.33 15.09
C ASN A 59 4.09 -9.25 14.75
N GLU A 60 3.94 -10.06 13.70
CA GLU A 60 4.93 -11.03 13.24
C GLU A 60 5.96 -10.42 12.27
N ALA A 61 5.76 -9.18 11.82
CA ALA A 61 6.62 -8.55 10.83
C ALA A 61 8.01 -8.21 11.42
N THR A 62 9.05 -8.93 10.98
CA THR A 62 10.43 -8.65 11.39
C THR A 62 10.96 -7.37 10.77
N ARG A 63 12.14 -6.92 11.21
CA ARG A 63 12.83 -5.79 10.59
C ARG A 63 13.19 -6.08 9.13
N GLU A 64 13.62 -7.30 8.79
CA GLU A 64 13.88 -7.66 7.39
C GLU A 64 12.58 -7.66 6.57
N ASP A 65 11.48 -8.21 7.11
CA ASP A 65 10.18 -8.18 6.43
C ASP A 65 9.75 -6.74 6.10
N LYS A 66 9.86 -5.82 7.07
CA LYS A 66 9.55 -4.39 6.86
C LYS A 66 10.39 -3.77 5.75
N GLN A 67 11.69 -4.05 5.71
CA GLN A 67 12.57 -3.57 4.65
C GLN A 67 12.20 -4.13 3.28
N ARG A 68 11.83 -5.41 3.22
CA ARG A 68 11.37 -6.07 1.98
C ARG A 68 10.05 -5.46 1.49
N VAL A 69 9.08 -5.24 2.38
CA VAL A 69 7.83 -4.55 2.02
C VAL A 69 8.11 -3.16 1.45
N ILE A 70 8.94 -2.36 2.14
CA ILE A 70 9.32 -1.02 1.68
C ILE A 70 9.96 -1.09 0.29
N ALA A 71 10.88 -2.02 0.05
CA ALA A 71 11.53 -2.19 -1.24
C ALA A 71 10.56 -2.61 -2.35
N VAL A 72 9.59 -3.50 -2.06
CA VAL A 72 8.55 -3.92 -3.01
C VAL A 72 7.69 -2.73 -3.43
N ILE A 73 7.25 -1.92 -2.47
CA ILE A 73 6.42 -0.73 -2.75
C ILE A 73 7.21 0.34 -3.51
N GLU A 74 8.45 0.61 -3.09
CA GLU A 74 9.31 1.58 -3.79
C GLU A 74 9.57 1.16 -5.23
N THR A 75 9.86 -0.13 -5.47
CA THR A 75 10.05 -0.68 -6.82
C THR A 75 8.78 -0.57 -7.66
N ALA A 76 7.62 -0.92 -7.09
CA ALA A 76 6.35 -0.84 -7.79
C ALA A 76 5.99 0.61 -8.19
N LEU A 77 6.26 1.59 -7.33
CA LEU A 77 6.02 2.99 -7.63
C LEU A 77 7.05 3.60 -8.59
N ALA A 78 8.29 3.12 -8.55
CA ALA A 78 9.36 3.61 -9.43
C ALA A 78 9.07 3.41 -10.92
N GLU A 79 8.20 2.46 -11.28
CA GLU A 79 7.71 2.27 -12.67
C GLU A 79 6.92 3.48 -13.19
N PHE A 80 6.37 4.31 -12.31
CA PHE A 80 5.49 5.43 -12.66
C PHE A 80 6.16 6.81 -12.51
N GLY A 81 7.38 6.85 -11.98
CA GLY A 81 8.12 8.09 -11.74
C GLY A 81 9.05 8.02 -10.52
N PRO A 82 9.77 9.12 -10.22
CA PRO A 82 10.66 9.17 -9.07
C PRO A 82 9.88 9.00 -7.77
N THR A 83 10.44 8.18 -6.88
CA THR A 83 9.90 7.96 -5.53
C THR A 83 10.67 8.78 -4.51
N ARG A 84 10.00 9.15 -3.42
CA ARG A 84 10.60 9.76 -2.25
C ARG A 84 10.18 8.99 -1.01
N LYS A 85 11.16 8.47 -0.29
CA LYS A 85 10.94 7.83 1.00
C LYS A 85 11.09 8.83 2.14
N ARG A 86 10.15 8.81 3.07
CA ARG A 86 10.18 9.57 4.32
C ARG A 86 9.93 8.65 5.51
N ALA A 87 10.54 8.96 6.64
CA ALA A 87 10.32 8.24 7.89
C ALA A 87 10.05 9.24 9.02
N TRP A 88 9.08 8.91 9.87
CA TRP A 88 8.77 9.63 11.10
C TRP A 88 8.35 8.62 12.17
N GLY A 89 9.15 8.50 13.23
CA GLY A 89 8.96 7.43 14.22
C GLY A 89 8.94 6.06 13.54
N ASP A 90 7.87 5.30 13.78
CA ASP A 90 7.66 3.96 13.20
C ASP A 90 6.94 3.98 11.84
N VAL A 91 6.59 5.17 11.34
CA VAL A 91 5.88 5.33 10.06
C VAL A 91 6.89 5.56 8.94
N VAL A 92 6.75 4.79 7.87
CA VAL A 92 7.47 5.00 6.61
C VAL A 92 6.44 5.34 5.54
N SER A 93 6.69 6.41 4.80
CA SER A 93 5.88 6.84 3.67
C SER A 93 6.72 6.80 2.40
N ILE A 94 6.17 6.18 1.35
CA ILE A 94 6.76 6.11 0.01
C ILE A 94 5.87 6.92 -0.94
N GLU A 95 6.39 8.06 -1.37
CA GLU A 95 5.66 9.06 -2.14
C GLU A 95 6.06 8.99 -3.62
N LEU A 96 5.10 8.81 -4.53
CA LEU A 96 5.32 8.95 -5.97
C LEU A 96 5.27 10.43 -6.37
N GLN A 97 6.30 10.91 -7.03
CA GLN A 97 6.42 12.28 -7.51
C GLN A 97 6.14 12.38 -9.01
N GLN A 98 5.30 13.35 -9.39
CA GLN A 98 5.12 13.78 -10.78
C GLN A 98 5.09 15.31 -10.82
N GLU A 99 5.81 15.92 -11.76
CA GLU A 99 5.88 17.39 -11.93
C GLU A 99 6.21 18.15 -10.62
N GLY A 100 7.06 17.55 -9.77
CA GLY A 100 7.46 18.13 -8.48
C GLY A 100 6.41 18.06 -7.38
N ARG A 101 5.35 17.26 -7.54
CA ARG A 101 4.29 17.07 -6.53
C ARG A 101 4.08 15.59 -6.21
N THR A 102 3.72 15.32 -4.95
CA THR A 102 3.24 14.00 -4.54
C THR A 102 1.86 13.73 -5.13
N VAL A 103 1.77 12.75 -6.04
CA VAL A 103 0.51 12.34 -6.67
C VAL A 103 -0.10 11.10 -6.02
N PHE A 104 0.72 10.31 -5.33
CA PHE A 104 0.31 9.14 -4.56
C PHE A 104 1.26 8.89 -3.39
N SER A 105 0.73 8.35 -2.30
CA SER A 105 1.53 7.89 -1.16
C SER A 105 1.09 6.51 -0.69
N PHE A 106 2.06 5.70 -0.32
CA PHE A 106 1.86 4.45 0.43
C PHE A 106 2.53 4.58 1.78
#